data_AF-A0A7S1YEX8-F1
#
_entry.id   AF-A0A7S1YEX8-F1
#
_cell.length_a   1.000
_cell.length_b   1.000
_cell.length_c   1.000
_cell.angle_alpha   90.00
_cell.angle_beta   90.00
_cell.angle_gamma   90.00
#
_symmetry.space_group_name_H-M   'P 1'
#
loop_
_entity.id
_entity.type
_entity.pdbx_description
1 polymer ?
#
loop_
_entity_poly.entity_id
_entity_poly.type
_entity_poly.pdbx_seq_one_letter_code
_entity_poly.pdbx_strand_id
1 'polypeptide(L)'
;LAVPATGSLTAAGAGSLGNEGADDEATGDLRDASLDLLLGGDAGKHGRDKRLRIAGLVGFPVGASRQALLAELDAQNVMSLVRPELRAIREALERTQTTPFDFSSAFREAVSHVAEVEAALGVEEGALAHYMPQLIANGRVRLLQMLSSLYDAVSFDSLAKMAGEDFAEIEPFAVEVARTRLVPLIVDHRARMVRFGGVDVESRALRHQLRDFARALSKCSRAAVDTTPAASSKALSSLFNNLAKGLAAEQTLMHRRQTHVEEKKAADAQKRADAEEAARKEAEAVAAAAAEAERERLEAEAAKRRQRAAEREAREAARLAAKASAPASVVGADIVPEDGQEEEFQSAAAAATAEAERQQAVVDEKRKALAEAAKRHEKLIKNLDYLERARRREELPLLIKDARERHRADVEYAAAMAEKAVGAAKAAHAAALAEKKRLESIRPIAERYREELVANRKATFEARKAERDAEIRRLVEEKRAALLQQKAEAEEAAAAEREAEARRAAEAEEQAAREAEARALAKDARAASDRNAAQQGGQAGAYKPPSARQGGSGAYRPPGARGGAAAGAAPPSGGAYVPRGGAAAPPSTAAAPPAGTAPPKFQTKPGGWRERMKAKEAAGQK
;
A
#
# COMPACT_ATOMS: atom_id res chain seq x y z
N LEU A 1 43.34 16.24 3.44
CA LEU A 1 43.69 17.62 3.01
C LEU A 1 43.08 17.83 1.62
N ALA A 2 42.43 18.95 1.30
CA ALA A 2 41.79 19.98 2.12
C ALA A 2 40.72 20.71 1.27
N VAL A 3 39.67 21.24 1.89
CA VAL A 3 38.55 21.91 1.21
C VAL A 3 38.81 23.42 1.06
N PRO A 4 38.36 24.03 -0.06
CA PRO A 4 37.62 25.30 -0.01
C PRO A 4 36.24 25.12 -0.70
N ALA A 5 35.06 25.50 -0.16
CA ALA A 5 34.64 26.65 0.67
C ALA A 5 34.91 27.99 -0.05
N THR A 6 33.96 28.90 -0.29
CA THR A 6 32.57 29.13 0.18
C THR A 6 31.73 29.74 -0.99
N GLY A 7 30.41 29.89 -0.97
CA GLY A 7 29.35 29.60 0.01
C GLY A 7 28.17 30.58 -0.15
N SER A 8 27.03 30.29 0.51
CA SER A 8 25.86 31.17 0.72
C SER A 8 25.20 31.87 -0.49
N LEU A 9 24.00 31.40 -0.87
CA LEU A 9 22.92 32.29 -1.31
C LEU A 9 21.58 31.79 -0.73
N THR A 10 20.83 32.67 -0.08
CA THR A 10 19.60 32.34 0.64
C THR A 10 18.38 32.38 -0.28
N ALA A 11 17.59 31.30 -0.30
CA ALA A 11 16.28 31.26 -0.96
C ALA A 11 15.19 30.88 0.06
N ALA A 12 14.26 31.80 0.33
CA ALA A 12 13.15 31.58 1.24
C ALA A 12 11.80 31.58 0.48
N GLY A 13 10.88 30.71 0.89
CA GLY A 13 9.46 30.85 0.55
C GLY A 13 8.99 30.17 -0.74
N ALA A 14 8.93 28.84 -0.76
CA ALA A 14 7.99 28.09 -1.59
C ALA A 14 7.05 27.28 -0.66
N GLY A 15 5.74 27.34 -0.89
CA GLY A 15 4.75 26.86 0.06
C GLY A 15 4.58 25.33 0.08
N SER A 16 4.44 24.76 1.27
CA SER A 16 4.03 23.36 1.44
C SER A 16 2.59 23.16 0.95
N LEU A 17 2.43 22.32 -0.07
CA LEU A 17 1.18 21.65 -0.38
C LEU A 17 1.34 20.18 0.02
N GLY A 18 0.53 19.73 0.97
CA GLY A 18 0.63 18.38 1.51
C GLY A 18 0.26 17.33 0.47
N ASN A 19 1.19 16.42 0.18
CA ASN A 19 0.85 15.14 -0.45
C ASN A 19 0.17 14.27 0.62
N GLU A 20 -1.13 13.98 0.49
CA GLU A 20 -1.82 13.06 1.40
C GLU A 20 -1.13 11.67 1.34
N GLY A 21 -1.04 10.99 2.49
CA GLY A 21 -0.22 9.79 2.63
C GLY A 21 -0.66 8.63 1.73
N ALA A 22 0.32 8.01 1.06
CA ALA A 22 0.19 6.67 0.51
C ALA A 22 0.89 5.70 1.46
N ASP A 23 0.12 4.80 2.07
CA ASP A 23 0.60 3.86 3.11
C ASP A 23 1.43 2.71 2.51
N ASP A 24 2.70 2.97 2.18
CA ASP A 24 3.66 1.96 1.69
C ASP A 24 4.57 1.37 2.80
N GLU A 25 4.33 1.70 4.08
CA GLU A 25 5.06 1.17 5.26
C GLU A 25 4.79 -0.32 5.57
N ALA A 26 4.84 -1.22 4.58
CA ALA A 26 4.46 -2.63 4.78
C ALA A 26 5.27 -3.70 4.03
N THR A 27 6.08 -3.38 3.01
CA THR A 27 6.58 -4.44 2.09
C THR A 27 8.08 -4.49 1.76
N GLY A 28 8.89 -3.51 2.20
CA GLY A 28 10.36 -3.51 2.03
C GLY A 28 11.12 -4.24 3.14
N ASP A 29 11.08 -3.69 4.36
CA ASP A 29 12.02 -3.95 5.46
C ASP A 29 12.12 -5.40 5.99
N LEU A 30 11.12 -6.26 5.75
CA LEU A 30 11.01 -7.59 6.37
C LEU A 30 12.12 -8.60 6.01
N ARG A 31 13.01 -8.26 5.07
CA ARG A 31 14.19 -9.07 4.74
C ARG A 31 15.43 -8.63 5.52
N ASP A 32 15.64 -7.33 5.65
CA ASP A 32 16.85 -6.77 6.25
C ASP A 32 16.72 -6.70 7.78
N ALA A 33 15.53 -6.42 8.32
CA ALA A 33 15.28 -6.38 9.77
C ALA A 33 15.37 -7.76 10.46
N SER A 34 15.30 -8.86 9.69
CA SER A 34 15.18 -10.23 10.22
C SER A 34 16.48 -11.03 10.20
N LEU A 35 17.45 -10.64 9.36
CA LEU A 35 18.80 -11.23 9.35
C LEU A 35 19.63 -10.76 10.56
N ASP A 36 19.42 -9.52 10.99
CA ASP A 36 20.07 -8.91 12.16
C ASP A 36 19.77 -9.69 13.47
N LEU A 37 18.54 -10.25 13.58
CA LEU A 37 18.11 -11.03 14.75
C LEU A 37 18.83 -12.38 14.89
N LEU A 38 19.31 -12.93 13.78
CA LEU A 38 20.11 -14.17 13.70
C LEU A 38 21.57 -13.95 14.15
N LEU A 39 22.00 -12.68 14.27
CA LEU A 39 23.32 -12.25 14.70
C LEU A 39 23.29 -11.48 16.04
N GLY A 40 22.16 -11.56 16.78
CA GLY A 40 21.99 -10.93 18.09
C GLY A 40 21.58 -9.45 18.07
N GLY A 41 21.27 -8.89 16.90
CA GLY A 41 20.81 -7.52 16.74
C GLY A 41 19.40 -7.26 17.29
N ASP A 42 19.24 -6.16 18.04
CA ASP A 42 17.94 -5.62 18.44
C ASP A 42 17.16 -5.18 17.19
N ALA A 43 16.20 -6.00 16.76
CA ALA A 43 15.31 -5.69 15.64
C ALA A 43 14.19 -4.68 16.02
N GLY A 44 14.06 -4.33 17.30
CA GLY A 44 13.02 -3.42 17.79
C GLY A 44 13.20 -1.97 17.35
N LYS A 45 12.22 -1.13 17.72
CA LYS A 45 12.22 0.32 17.41
C LYS A 45 13.52 1.00 17.85
N HIS A 46 14.00 0.69 19.06
CA HIS A 46 15.27 1.17 19.58
C HIS A 46 16.47 0.78 18.69
N GLY A 47 16.47 -0.41 18.10
CA GLY A 47 17.43 -0.85 17.10
C GLY A 47 17.39 -0.02 15.82
N ARG A 48 16.20 0.21 15.25
CA ARG A 48 16.03 1.08 14.06
C ARG A 48 16.54 2.49 14.36
N ASP A 49 16.19 3.07 15.51
CA ASP A 49 16.61 4.41 15.92
C ASP A 49 18.12 4.48 16.25
N LYS A 50 18.76 3.38 16.67
CA LYS A 50 20.23 3.28 16.79
C LYS A 50 20.88 3.22 15.40
N ARG A 51 20.41 2.33 14.51
CA ARG A 51 20.93 2.16 13.14
C ARG A 51 20.84 3.45 12.32
N LEU A 52 19.74 4.21 12.43
CA LEU A 52 19.60 5.53 11.78
C LEU A 52 20.60 6.57 12.31
N ARG A 53 20.88 6.59 13.63
CA ARG A 53 21.90 7.47 14.22
C ARG A 53 23.32 7.08 13.78
N ILE A 54 23.62 5.78 13.71
CA ILE A 54 24.91 5.28 13.22
C ILE A 54 25.10 5.60 11.73
N ALA A 55 24.07 5.39 10.89
CA ALA A 55 24.08 5.78 9.48
C ALA A 55 24.38 7.27 9.31
N GLY A 56 23.69 8.14 10.07
CA GLY A 56 23.93 9.59 10.08
C GLY A 56 25.34 9.98 10.53
N LEU A 57 25.98 9.26 11.46
CA LEU A 57 27.37 9.47 11.86
C LEU A 57 28.39 9.06 10.77
N VAL A 58 28.08 8.03 9.97
CA VAL A 58 28.90 7.59 8.84
C VAL A 58 28.63 8.43 7.57
N GLY A 59 27.59 9.27 7.58
CA GLY A 59 27.21 10.15 6.46
C GLY A 59 26.15 9.57 5.52
N PHE A 60 25.59 8.40 5.83
CA PHE A 60 24.45 7.84 5.10
C PHE A 60 23.13 8.48 5.58
N PRO A 61 22.42 9.27 4.75
CA PRO A 61 21.21 9.99 5.17
C PRO A 61 19.98 9.08 5.30
N VAL A 62 20.03 7.88 4.72
CA VAL A 62 19.04 6.80 4.85
C VAL A 62 19.78 5.60 5.45
N GLY A 63 19.11 4.83 6.31
CA GLY A 63 19.70 3.61 6.88
C GLY A 63 20.16 2.65 5.77
N ALA A 64 21.41 2.20 5.83
CA ALA A 64 22.02 1.37 4.80
C ALA A 64 21.34 -0.02 4.73
N SER A 65 20.44 -0.18 3.75
CA SER A 65 19.79 -1.46 3.46
C SER A 65 20.65 -2.31 2.52
N ARG A 66 20.55 -3.64 2.65
CA ARG A 66 21.28 -4.60 1.82
C ARG A 66 20.98 -4.39 0.34
N GLN A 67 19.74 -4.05 0.02
CA GLN A 67 19.32 -3.79 -1.36
C GLN A 67 19.87 -2.47 -1.92
N ALA A 68 19.97 -1.42 -1.11
CA ALA A 68 20.59 -0.15 -1.52
C ALA A 68 22.09 -0.34 -1.78
N LEU A 69 22.81 -1.01 -0.86
CA LEU A 69 24.25 -1.28 -1.01
C LEU A 69 24.55 -2.13 -2.25
N LEU A 70 23.74 -3.15 -2.55
CA LEU A 70 23.90 -3.94 -3.78
C LEU A 70 23.66 -3.13 -5.05
N ALA A 71 22.65 -2.24 -5.05
CA ALA A 71 22.39 -1.35 -6.18
C ALA A 71 23.49 -0.29 -6.35
N GLU A 72 24.10 0.18 -5.27
CA GLU A 72 25.25 1.08 -5.29
C GLU A 72 26.51 0.41 -5.86
N LEU A 73 26.79 -0.85 -5.47
CA LEU A 73 27.89 -1.64 -6.04
C LEU A 73 27.74 -1.88 -7.55
N ASP A 74 26.51 -1.99 -8.06
CA ASP A 74 26.22 -2.07 -9.49
C ASP A 74 26.36 -0.70 -10.18
N ALA A 75 25.86 0.38 -9.58
CA ALA A 75 25.99 1.74 -10.10
C ALA A 75 27.45 2.22 -10.18
N GLN A 76 28.28 1.82 -9.21
CA GLN A 76 29.73 2.05 -9.18
C GLN A 76 30.52 1.02 -10.02
N ASN A 77 29.86 0.01 -10.61
CA ASN A 77 30.46 -1.06 -11.41
C ASN A 77 31.63 -1.79 -10.72
N VAL A 78 31.58 -1.93 -9.38
CA VAL A 78 32.66 -2.54 -8.58
C VAL A 78 32.94 -3.98 -9.01
N MET A 79 31.91 -4.68 -9.50
CA MET A 79 32.02 -6.05 -10.02
C MET A 79 33.07 -6.21 -11.13
N SER A 80 33.35 -5.16 -11.91
CA SER A 80 34.38 -5.19 -12.96
C SER A 80 35.81 -5.32 -12.41
N LEU A 81 36.06 -4.77 -11.21
CA LEU A 81 37.34 -4.83 -10.49
C LEU A 81 37.47 -6.11 -9.65
N VAL A 82 36.35 -6.72 -9.25
CA VAL A 82 36.30 -7.93 -8.43
C VAL A 82 36.72 -9.15 -9.26
N ARG A 83 37.64 -9.95 -8.69
CA ARG A 83 38.11 -11.25 -9.19
C ARG A 83 36.96 -12.21 -9.53
N PRO A 84 37.09 -13.04 -10.60
CA PRO A 84 35.98 -13.87 -11.08
C PRO A 84 35.46 -14.88 -10.05
N GLU A 85 36.33 -15.39 -9.18
CA GLU A 85 35.98 -16.36 -8.13
C GLU A 85 35.04 -15.72 -7.08
N LEU A 86 35.37 -14.52 -6.61
CA LEU A 86 34.52 -13.75 -5.69
C LEU A 86 33.24 -13.24 -6.38
N ARG A 87 33.31 -12.92 -7.68
CA ARG A 87 32.14 -12.56 -8.48
C ARG A 87 31.14 -13.72 -8.54
N ALA A 88 31.62 -14.96 -8.69
CA ALA A 88 30.77 -16.16 -8.70
C ALA A 88 29.97 -16.34 -7.39
N ILE A 89 30.53 -15.95 -6.22
CA ILE A 89 29.81 -16.00 -4.94
C ILE A 89 28.59 -15.07 -4.94
N ARG A 90 28.76 -13.79 -5.33
CA ARG A 90 27.63 -12.85 -5.45
C ARG A 90 26.61 -13.34 -6.46
N GLU A 91 27.09 -13.84 -7.60
CA GLU A 91 26.24 -14.36 -8.66
C GLU A 91 25.42 -15.58 -8.21
N ALA A 92 26.00 -16.51 -7.47
CA ALA A 92 25.30 -17.67 -6.92
C ALA A 92 24.19 -17.27 -5.93
N LEU A 93 24.48 -16.31 -5.03
CA LEU A 93 23.53 -15.83 -4.03
C LEU A 93 22.37 -15.01 -4.64
N GLU A 94 22.67 -14.07 -5.54
CA GLU A 94 21.66 -13.14 -6.06
C GLU A 94 20.89 -13.66 -7.29
N ARG A 95 21.45 -14.56 -8.12
CA ARG A 95 20.73 -15.09 -9.28
C ARG A 95 19.49 -15.89 -8.85
N THR A 96 18.37 -15.60 -9.51
CA THR A 96 17.04 -16.21 -9.24
C THR A 96 16.76 -17.44 -10.11
N GLN A 97 17.69 -17.85 -10.98
CA GLN A 97 17.46 -18.88 -12.02
C GLN A 97 18.21 -20.20 -11.77
N THR A 98 19.02 -20.27 -10.72
CA THR A 98 19.74 -21.48 -10.30
C THR A 98 18.78 -22.49 -9.66
N THR A 99 18.96 -23.80 -9.85
CA THR A 99 18.22 -24.79 -9.03
C THR A 99 18.83 -24.87 -7.62
N PRO A 100 18.12 -25.39 -6.60
CA PRO A 100 18.69 -25.53 -5.25
C PRO A 100 19.92 -26.43 -5.20
N PHE A 101 19.98 -27.45 -6.06
CA PHE A 101 21.10 -28.38 -6.15
C PHE A 101 22.32 -27.71 -6.79
N ASP A 102 22.15 -27.10 -7.97
CA ASP A 102 23.24 -26.41 -8.69
C ASP A 102 23.76 -25.21 -7.89
N PHE A 103 22.87 -24.54 -7.14
CA PHE A 103 23.26 -23.50 -6.18
C PHE A 103 24.18 -24.07 -5.09
N SER A 104 23.82 -25.22 -4.49
CA SER A 104 24.59 -25.78 -3.38
C SER A 104 25.99 -26.27 -3.78
N SER A 105 26.15 -26.81 -4.99
CA SER A 105 27.47 -27.17 -5.53
C SER A 105 28.28 -25.93 -5.89
N ALA A 106 27.74 -25.02 -6.71
CA ALA A 106 28.45 -23.82 -7.15
C ALA A 106 28.79 -22.87 -6.01
N PHE A 107 27.94 -22.76 -4.98
CA PHE A 107 28.23 -21.97 -3.78
C PHE A 107 29.37 -22.60 -2.97
N ARG A 108 29.37 -23.92 -2.74
CA ARG A 108 30.44 -24.61 -2.01
C ARG A 108 31.79 -24.46 -2.74
N GLU A 109 31.79 -24.64 -4.06
CA GLU A 109 32.95 -24.47 -4.93
C GLU A 109 33.48 -23.02 -4.91
N ALA A 110 32.60 -22.02 -5.04
CA ALA A 110 33.01 -20.62 -4.98
C ALA A 110 33.53 -20.21 -3.58
N VAL A 111 33.00 -20.83 -2.51
CA VAL A 111 33.46 -20.62 -1.13
C VAL A 111 34.81 -21.30 -0.85
N SER A 112 35.11 -22.47 -1.41
CA SER A 112 36.42 -23.11 -1.22
C SER A 112 37.57 -22.30 -1.83
N HIS A 113 37.34 -21.64 -2.97
CA HIS A 113 38.36 -20.79 -3.61
C HIS A 113 38.67 -19.50 -2.82
N VAL A 114 37.91 -19.13 -1.78
CA VAL A 114 38.16 -17.88 -1.01
C VAL A 114 39.53 -17.90 -0.33
N ALA A 115 39.96 -19.03 0.21
CA ALA A 115 41.28 -19.15 0.87
C ALA A 115 42.44 -18.99 -0.13
N GLU A 116 42.28 -19.53 -1.35
CA GLU A 116 43.26 -19.36 -2.44
C GLU A 116 43.29 -17.92 -2.95
N VAL A 117 42.13 -17.26 -3.00
CA VAL A 117 42.01 -15.83 -3.35
C VAL A 117 42.67 -14.94 -2.29
N GLU A 118 42.51 -15.24 -1.00
CA GLU A 118 43.13 -14.52 0.11
C GLU A 118 44.66 -14.60 0.04
N ALA A 119 45.21 -15.81 -0.08
CA ALA A 119 46.65 -16.04 -0.26
C ALA A 119 47.22 -15.35 -1.52
N ALA A 120 46.45 -15.34 -2.62
CA ALA A 120 46.85 -14.70 -3.87
C ALA A 120 46.64 -13.18 -3.93
N LEU A 121 45.97 -12.57 -2.94
CA LEU A 121 45.81 -11.11 -2.86
C LEU A 121 46.89 -10.41 -2.02
N GLY A 122 47.62 -11.15 -1.18
CA GLY A 122 48.64 -10.58 -0.28
C GLY A 122 48.07 -9.63 0.78
N VAL A 123 46.80 -9.81 1.15
CA VAL A 123 46.13 -9.12 2.26
C VAL A 123 46.49 -9.81 3.59
N GLU A 124 46.35 -9.11 4.72
CA GLU A 124 46.56 -9.71 6.05
C GLU A 124 45.75 -10.99 6.24
N GLU A 125 46.42 -12.05 6.71
CA GLU A 125 45.85 -13.39 6.84
C GLU A 125 44.63 -13.39 7.79
N GLY A 126 43.44 -13.67 7.24
CA GLY A 126 42.19 -13.76 7.99
C GLY A 126 41.21 -12.60 7.76
N ALA A 127 41.58 -11.58 6.99
CA ALA A 127 40.70 -10.47 6.63
C ALA A 127 39.44 -10.91 5.86
N LEU A 128 39.54 -11.93 4.99
CA LEU A 128 38.40 -12.55 4.33
C LEU A 128 37.77 -13.65 5.21
N ALA A 129 38.59 -14.41 5.94
CA ALA A 129 38.13 -15.46 6.85
C ALA A 129 37.08 -14.96 7.88
N HIS A 130 37.19 -13.72 8.37
CA HIS A 130 36.21 -13.11 9.27
C HIS A 130 34.76 -13.14 8.75
N TYR A 131 34.56 -13.01 7.43
CA TYR A 131 33.24 -12.98 6.82
C TYR A 131 32.66 -14.37 6.52
N MET A 132 33.49 -15.42 6.54
CA MET A 132 33.10 -16.78 6.12
C MET A 132 31.92 -17.37 6.92
N PRO A 133 31.83 -17.24 8.27
CA PRO A 133 30.68 -17.76 9.01
C PRO A 133 29.36 -17.09 8.61
N GLN A 134 29.37 -15.77 8.37
CA GLN A 134 28.19 -15.04 7.90
C GLN A 134 27.86 -15.38 6.45
N LEU A 135 28.86 -15.60 5.60
CA LEU A 135 28.65 -16.00 4.21
C LEU A 135 27.98 -17.38 4.13
N ILE A 136 28.47 -18.36 4.89
CA ILE A 136 27.88 -19.70 5.00
C ILE A 136 26.44 -19.62 5.54
N ALA A 137 26.19 -18.86 6.60
CA ALA A 137 24.84 -18.65 7.13
C ALA A 137 23.89 -18.04 6.09
N ASN A 138 24.33 -17.03 5.32
CA ASN A 138 23.55 -16.47 4.21
C ASN A 138 23.27 -17.51 3.11
N GLY A 139 24.25 -18.37 2.79
CA GLY A 139 24.07 -19.51 1.88
C GLY A 139 23.03 -20.51 2.37
N ARG A 140 23.07 -20.90 3.66
CA ARG A 140 22.06 -21.77 4.31
C ARG A 140 20.66 -21.15 4.26
N VAL A 141 20.51 -19.85 4.57
CA VAL A 141 19.21 -19.13 4.42
C VAL A 141 18.75 -19.11 2.96
N ARG A 142 19.64 -18.85 2.01
CA ARG A 142 19.31 -18.82 0.58
C ARG A 142 18.83 -20.18 0.07
N LEU A 143 19.49 -21.27 0.47
CA LEU A 143 19.04 -22.64 0.16
C LEU A 143 17.63 -22.89 0.71
N LEU A 144 17.36 -22.57 1.98
CA LEU A 144 16.03 -22.70 2.57
C LEU A 144 14.96 -21.85 1.87
N GLN A 145 15.29 -20.62 1.45
CA GLN A 145 14.39 -19.78 0.64
C GLN A 145 14.06 -20.46 -0.69
N MET A 146 15.07 -20.97 -1.41
CA MET A 146 14.87 -21.62 -2.71
C MET A 146 14.03 -22.90 -2.57
N LEU A 147 14.31 -23.74 -1.57
CA LEU A 147 13.51 -24.93 -1.28
C LEU A 147 12.05 -24.56 -0.92
N SER A 148 11.84 -23.51 -0.11
CA SER A 148 10.49 -23.04 0.25
C SER A 148 9.64 -22.52 -0.91
N SER A 149 10.25 -22.23 -2.06
CA SER A 149 9.54 -21.83 -3.29
C SER A 149 9.20 -23.00 -4.23
N LEU A 150 9.72 -24.20 -3.95
CA LEU A 150 9.63 -25.37 -4.84
C LEU A 150 9.01 -26.61 -4.18
N TYR A 151 9.09 -26.75 -2.85
CA TYR A 151 8.66 -27.95 -2.12
C TYR A 151 7.79 -27.59 -0.90
N ASP A 152 6.72 -28.36 -0.64
CA ASP A 152 5.92 -28.28 0.61
C ASP A 152 6.68 -28.86 1.82
N ALA A 153 7.55 -29.84 1.58
CA ALA A 153 8.42 -30.40 2.62
C ALA A 153 9.67 -31.08 2.05
N VAL A 154 10.73 -31.14 2.86
CA VAL A 154 12.02 -31.78 2.56
C VAL A 154 12.54 -32.51 3.81
N SER A 155 13.05 -33.73 3.67
CA SER A 155 13.66 -34.46 4.80
C SER A 155 15.02 -33.87 5.19
N PHE A 156 15.37 -33.91 6.48
CA PHE A 156 16.67 -33.43 6.93
C PHE A 156 17.84 -34.19 6.30
N ASP A 157 17.71 -35.49 6.02
CA ASP A 157 18.75 -36.27 5.35
C ASP A 157 19.02 -35.79 3.90
N SER A 158 18.01 -35.22 3.24
CA SER A 158 18.17 -34.60 1.92
C SER A 158 18.77 -33.19 2.04
N LEU A 159 18.33 -32.42 3.05
CA LEU A 159 18.83 -31.08 3.32
C LEU A 159 20.32 -31.08 3.72
N ALA A 160 20.72 -32.01 4.59
CA ALA A 160 22.11 -32.27 4.98
C ALA A 160 23.00 -32.58 3.78
N LYS A 161 22.55 -33.46 2.88
CA LYS A 161 23.27 -33.80 1.63
C LYS A 161 23.41 -32.63 0.66
N MET A 162 22.41 -31.76 0.57
CA MET A 162 22.48 -30.56 -0.26
C MET A 162 23.45 -29.53 0.35
N ALA A 163 23.33 -29.22 1.64
CA ALA A 163 24.23 -28.30 2.33
C ALA A 163 25.68 -28.82 2.40
N GLY A 164 25.87 -30.13 2.55
CA GLY A 164 27.17 -30.77 2.79
C GLY A 164 27.54 -30.74 4.28
N GLU A 165 26.54 -30.81 5.15
CA GLU A 165 26.64 -30.53 6.59
C GLU A 165 25.87 -31.57 7.39
N ASP A 166 26.32 -31.88 8.61
CA ASP A 166 25.66 -32.87 9.45
C ASP A 166 24.34 -32.36 10.06
N PHE A 167 23.47 -33.31 10.41
CA PHE A 167 22.17 -33.05 11.05
C PHE A 167 22.27 -32.11 12.26
N ALA A 168 23.33 -32.26 13.07
CA ALA A 168 23.57 -31.48 14.29
C ALA A 168 23.86 -30.00 14.05
N GLU A 169 24.30 -29.59 12.85
CA GLU A 169 24.46 -28.18 12.49
C GLU A 169 23.19 -27.60 11.85
N ILE A 170 22.54 -28.38 11.00
CA ILE A 170 21.48 -27.88 10.12
C ILE A 170 20.08 -27.90 10.78
N GLU A 171 19.84 -28.76 11.77
CA GLU A 171 18.60 -28.72 12.58
C GLU A 171 18.52 -27.45 13.45
N PRO A 172 19.52 -27.10 14.30
CA PRO A 172 19.49 -25.86 15.07
C PRO A 172 19.38 -24.62 14.18
N PHE A 173 20.07 -24.62 13.03
CA PHE A 173 19.97 -23.53 12.06
C PHE A 173 18.57 -23.40 11.45
N ALA A 174 17.91 -24.50 11.10
CA ALA A 174 16.53 -24.47 10.61
C ALA A 174 15.54 -23.95 11.67
N VAL A 175 15.70 -24.37 12.93
CA VAL A 175 14.91 -23.86 14.07
C VAL A 175 15.12 -22.35 14.26
N GLU A 176 16.36 -21.86 14.12
CA GLU A 176 16.70 -20.45 14.23
C GLU A 176 16.12 -19.61 13.06
N VAL A 177 16.13 -20.15 11.84
CA VAL A 177 15.45 -19.53 10.68
C VAL A 177 13.92 -19.48 10.86
N ALA A 178 13.31 -20.47 11.54
CA ALA A 178 11.91 -20.42 11.93
C ALA A 178 11.66 -19.35 13.02
N ARG A 179 12.54 -19.25 14.03
CA ARG A 179 12.47 -18.26 15.11
C ARG A 179 12.52 -16.82 14.59
N THR A 180 13.42 -16.55 13.65
CA THR A 180 13.58 -15.23 12.99
C THR A 180 12.52 -14.94 11.93
N ARG A 181 11.71 -15.94 11.53
CA ARG A 181 10.68 -15.88 10.47
C ARG A 181 11.19 -15.42 9.09
N LEU A 182 12.49 -15.54 8.82
CA LEU A 182 13.11 -15.25 7.52
C LEU A 182 12.55 -16.12 6.38
N VAL A 183 12.21 -17.37 6.70
CA VAL A 183 11.55 -18.34 5.82
C VAL A 183 10.34 -18.89 6.57
N PRO A 184 9.15 -18.97 5.96
CA PRO A 184 8.00 -19.61 6.58
C PRO A 184 8.23 -21.13 6.57
N LEU A 185 8.82 -21.66 7.64
CA LEU A 185 9.07 -23.10 7.81
C LEU A 185 8.64 -23.60 9.19
N ILE A 186 8.30 -24.88 9.26
CA ILE A 186 7.93 -25.62 10.47
C ILE A 186 8.83 -26.86 10.52
N VAL A 187 9.52 -27.08 11.64
CA VAL A 187 10.36 -28.25 11.85
C VAL A 187 9.54 -29.38 12.48
N ASP A 188 9.42 -30.51 11.80
CA ASP A 188 8.85 -31.74 12.36
C ASP A 188 9.98 -32.72 12.73
N HIS A 189 10.34 -32.72 14.01
CA HIS A 189 11.35 -33.61 14.58
C HIS A 189 10.90 -35.09 14.59
N ARG A 190 9.59 -35.38 14.59
CA ARG A 190 9.06 -36.77 14.63
C ARG A 190 9.20 -37.45 13.28
N ALA A 191 8.98 -36.71 12.20
CA ALA A 191 9.16 -37.19 10.82
C ALA A 191 10.51 -36.78 10.21
N ARG A 192 11.39 -36.12 10.99
CA ARG A 192 12.70 -35.56 10.57
C ARG A 192 12.63 -34.79 9.25
N MET A 193 11.68 -33.88 9.15
CA MET A 193 11.43 -33.09 7.94
C MET A 193 11.17 -31.62 8.25
N VAL A 194 11.64 -30.75 7.36
CA VAL A 194 11.25 -29.35 7.30
C VAL A 194 10.03 -29.23 6.39
N ARG A 195 8.96 -28.65 6.90
CA ARG A 195 7.79 -28.25 6.10
C ARG A 195 7.88 -26.76 5.78
N PHE A 196 7.61 -26.40 4.54
CA PHE A 196 7.62 -25.02 4.06
C PHE A 196 6.20 -24.52 3.82
N GLY A 197 5.93 -23.30 4.30
CA GLY A 197 4.59 -22.75 4.35
C GLY A 197 3.78 -23.23 5.56
N GLY A 198 3.10 -22.30 6.21
CA GLY A 198 1.89 -22.62 6.96
C GLY A 198 0.69 -22.53 6.02
N VAL A 199 -0.30 -23.42 6.17
CA VAL A 199 -1.59 -23.32 5.49
C VAL A 199 -2.44 -22.25 6.17
N ASP A 200 -1.95 -21.01 6.08
CA ASP A 200 -2.52 -19.83 6.72
C ASP A 200 -3.35 -19.02 5.70
N VAL A 201 -4.50 -18.52 6.15
CA VAL A 201 -5.36 -17.62 5.39
C VAL A 201 -4.64 -16.28 5.12
N GLU A 202 -3.68 -15.89 5.97
CA GLU A 202 -2.82 -14.73 5.76
C GLU A 202 -1.65 -14.97 4.78
N SER A 203 -1.55 -16.15 4.16
CA SER A 203 -0.47 -16.48 3.24
C SER A 203 -0.34 -15.45 2.09
N ARG A 204 0.90 -15.07 1.76
CA ARG A 204 1.19 -14.04 0.75
C ARG A 204 0.65 -14.40 -0.64
N ALA A 205 0.52 -15.69 -0.93
CA ALA A 205 -0.16 -16.18 -2.13
C ALA A 205 -1.64 -15.76 -2.13
N LEU A 206 -2.41 -16.14 -1.10
CA LEU A 206 -3.84 -15.84 -1.01
C LEU A 206 -4.12 -14.34 -1.05
N ARG A 207 -3.37 -13.54 -0.27
CA ARG A 207 -3.49 -12.07 -0.22
C ARG A 207 -3.31 -11.37 -1.58
N HIS A 208 -2.59 -11.99 -2.52
CA HIS A 208 -2.35 -11.41 -3.85
C HIS A 208 -3.25 -11.98 -4.95
N GLN A 209 -4.03 -13.04 -4.70
CA GLN A 209 -4.85 -13.70 -5.73
C GLN A 209 -5.81 -12.74 -6.45
N LEU A 210 -6.54 -11.89 -5.74
CA LEU A 210 -7.48 -10.95 -6.36
C LEU A 210 -6.77 -9.92 -7.25
N ARG A 211 -5.60 -9.41 -6.82
CA ARG A 211 -4.77 -8.47 -7.59
C ARG A 211 -4.22 -9.14 -8.85
N ASP A 212 -3.74 -10.38 -8.72
CA ASP A 212 -3.06 -11.08 -9.80
C ASP A 212 -4.06 -11.68 -10.80
N PHE A 213 -5.23 -12.11 -10.33
CA PHE A 213 -6.42 -12.39 -11.15
C PHE A 213 -6.91 -11.13 -11.87
N ALA A 214 -7.06 -9.98 -11.19
CA ALA A 214 -7.47 -8.73 -11.83
C ALA A 214 -6.44 -8.28 -12.89
N ARG A 215 -5.13 -8.47 -12.65
CA ARG A 215 -4.08 -8.20 -13.65
C ARG A 215 -4.13 -9.18 -14.82
N ALA A 216 -4.38 -10.46 -14.57
CA ALA A 216 -4.56 -11.47 -15.62
C ALA A 216 -5.81 -11.17 -16.47
N LEU A 217 -6.96 -10.93 -15.83
CA LEU A 217 -8.20 -10.52 -16.48
C LEU A 217 -8.05 -9.22 -17.26
N SER A 218 -7.27 -8.24 -16.75
CA SER A 218 -6.95 -6.99 -17.48
C SER A 218 -6.03 -7.21 -18.68
N LYS A 219 -5.15 -8.23 -18.65
CA LYS A 219 -4.36 -8.62 -19.83
C LYS A 219 -5.25 -9.34 -20.85
N CYS A 220 -6.04 -10.31 -20.39
CA CYS A 220 -6.97 -11.05 -21.25
C CYS A 220 -8.03 -10.15 -21.87
N SER A 221 -8.58 -9.17 -21.14
CA SER A 221 -9.54 -8.22 -21.71
C SER A 221 -8.88 -7.29 -22.73
N ARG A 222 -7.66 -6.80 -22.49
CA ARG A 222 -6.89 -6.02 -23.49
C ARG A 222 -6.46 -6.83 -24.72
N ALA A 223 -6.44 -8.16 -24.64
CA ALA A 223 -6.05 -9.05 -25.73
C ALA A 223 -7.25 -9.70 -26.45
N ALA A 224 -8.40 -9.83 -25.80
CA ALA A 224 -9.65 -10.35 -26.37
C ALA A 224 -10.60 -9.24 -26.82
N VAL A 225 -10.50 -8.04 -26.24
CA VAL A 225 -10.99 -6.82 -26.88
C VAL A 225 -9.93 -6.39 -27.89
N ASP A 226 -9.96 -7.02 -29.06
CA ASP A 226 -9.58 -6.37 -30.30
C ASP A 226 -10.41 -5.07 -30.38
N THR A 227 -9.82 -3.96 -29.94
CA THR A 227 -10.53 -2.69 -29.89
C THR A 227 -10.88 -2.29 -31.31
N THR A 228 -12.14 -2.45 -31.70
CA THR A 228 -12.68 -1.80 -32.91
C THR A 228 -12.35 -0.31 -32.78
N PRO A 229 -11.43 0.24 -33.60
CA PRO A 229 -10.77 1.49 -33.26
C PRO A 229 -11.77 2.65 -33.21
N ALA A 230 -12.90 2.51 -33.92
CA ALA A 230 -14.06 3.39 -33.87
C ALA A 230 -14.61 3.65 -32.45
N ALA A 231 -14.60 2.68 -31.52
CA ALA A 231 -15.17 2.87 -30.18
C ALA A 231 -14.27 3.76 -29.31
N SER A 232 -12.98 3.42 -29.21
CA SER A 232 -11.98 4.22 -28.49
C SER A 232 -11.77 5.59 -29.16
N SER A 233 -11.71 5.63 -30.50
CA SER A 233 -11.60 6.86 -31.29
C SER A 233 -12.78 7.80 -31.10
N LYS A 234 -14.02 7.31 -30.99
CA LYS A 234 -15.18 8.16 -30.67
C LYS A 234 -15.08 8.77 -29.28
N ALA A 235 -14.64 8.01 -28.28
CA ALA A 235 -14.43 8.53 -26.92
C ALA A 235 -13.31 9.58 -26.88
N LEU A 236 -12.13 9.28 -27.45
CA LEU A 236 -11.00 10.21 -27.57
C LEU A 236 -11.38 11.46 -28.38
N SER A 237 -12.08 11.30 -29.50
CA SER A 237 -12.57 12.42 -30.32
C SER A 237 -13.55 13.30 -29.56
N SER A 238 -14.47 12.73 -28.77
CA SER A 238 -15.37 13.54 -27.94
C SER A 238 -14.61 14.31 -26.85
N LEU A 239 -13.59 13.69 -26.22
CA LEU A 239 -12.70 14.36 -25.26
C LEU A 239 -11.90 15.50 -25.92
N PHE A 240 -11.27 15.27 -27.08
CA PHE A 240 -10.52 16.30 -27.81
C PHE A 240 -11.43 17.43 -28.32
N ASN A 241 -12.64 17.13 -28.79
CA ASN A 241 -13.62 18.15 -29.19
C ASN A 241 -14.10 18.98 -27.99
N ASN A 242 -14.26 18.38 -26.81
CA ASN A 242 -14.62 19.11 -25.59
C ASN A 242 -13.44 19.95 -25.08
N LEU A 243 -12.21 19.44 -25.15
CA LEU A 243 -10.99 20.18 -24.82
C LEU A 243 -10.81 21.39 -25.76
N ALA A 244 -10.99 21.21 -27.08
CA ALA A 244 -10.89 22.28 -28.06
C ALA A 244 -11.93 23.40 -27.83
N LYS A 245 -13.16 23.04 -27.43
CA LYS A 245 -14.20 24.01 -27.03
C LYS A 245 -13.85 24.74 -25.73
N GLY A 246 -13.25 24.05 -24.76
CA GLY A 246 -12.85 24.63 -23.48
C GLY A 246 -11.60 25.50 -23.54
N LEU A 247 -10.66 25.23 -24.46
CA LEU A 247 -9.32 25.81 -24.47
C LEU A 247 -9.29 27.34 -24.47
N ALA A 248 -10.14 27.99 -25.28
CA ALA A 248 -10.21 29.46 -25.33
C ALA A 248 -10.82 30.08 -24.05
N ALA A 249 -11.77 29.38 -23.42
CA ALA A 249 -12.34 29.80 -22.13
C ALA A 249 -11.30 29.64 -21.00
N GLU A 250 -10.60 28.50 -20.94
CA GLU A 250 -9.51 28.29 -19.99
C GLU A 250 -8.37 29.29 -20.20
N GLN A 251 -7.93 29.55 -21.44
CA GLN A 251 -6.88 30.54 -21.70
C GLN A 251 -7.27 31.95 -21.24
N THR A 252 -8.51 32.39 -21.50
CA THR A 252 -8.98 33.71 -21.05
C THR A 252 -9.18 33.77 -19.53
N LEU A 253 -9.56 32.67 -18.86
CA LEU A 253 -9.59 32.56 -17.40
C LEU A 253 -8.19 32.59 -16.79
N MET A 254 -7.20 31.92 -17.41
CA MET A 254 -5.81 31.93 -16.96
C MET A 254 -5.18 33.33 -17.11
N HIS A 255 -5.42 34.03 -18.22
CA HIS A 255 -4.98 35.42 -18.37
C HIS A 255 -5.64 36.37 -17.36
N ARG A 256 -6.96 36.26 -17.13
CA ARG A 256 -7.65 37.02 -16.06
C ARG A 256 -7.13 36.71 -14.66
N ARG A 257 -6.70 35.47 -14.42
CA ARG A 257 -6.05 35.05 -13.17
C ARG A 257 -4.63 35.61 -13.04
N GLN A 258 -3.88 35.71 -14.13
CA GLN A 258 -2.57 36.36 -14.17
C GLN A 258 -2.69 37.84 -13.80
N THR A 259 -3.54 38.60 -14.51
CA THR A 259 -3.73 40.04 -14.22
C THR A 259 -4.22 40.28 -12.79
N HIS A 260 -5.18 39.49 -12.29
CA HIS A 260 -5.65 39.62 -10.91
C HIS A 260 -4.59 39.29 -9.83
N VAL A 261 -3.63 38.40 -10.13
CA VAL A 261 -2.49 38.12 -9.26
C VAL A 261 -1.46 39.25 -9.31
N GLU A 262 -1.24 39.84 -10.49
CA GLU A 262 -0.34 40.99 -10.66
C GLU A 262 -0.90 42.26 -10.00
N GLU A 263 -2.19 42.57 -10.19
CA GLU A 263 -2.94 43.63 -9.49
C GLU A 263 -2.83 43.49 -7.97
N LYS A 264 -3.06 42.28 -7.43
CA LYS A 264 -2.91 42.03 -5.99
C LYS A 264 -1.47 42.16 -5.52
N LYS A 265 -0.50 41.66 -6.29
CA LYS A 265 0.94 41.79 -5.96
C LYS A 265 1.38 43.26 -5.96
N ALA A 266 0.86 44.08 -6.87
CA ALA A 266 1.09 45.52 -6.89
C ALA A 266 0.42 46.22 -5.69
N ALA A 267 -0.85 45.92 -5.41
CA ALA A 267 -1.58 46.49 -4.27
C ALA A 267 -0.96 46.11 -2.91
N ASP A 268 -0.47 44.88 -2.76
CA ASP A 268 0.19 44.42 -1.54
C ASP A 268 1.66 44.89 -1.45
N ALA A 269 2.29 45.27 -2.57
CA ALA A 269 3.56 45.99 -2.57
C ALA A 269 3.36 47.46 -2.17
N GLN A 270 2.34 48.14 -2.70
CA GLN A 270 2.01 49.52 -2.34
C GLN A 270 1.70 49.63 -0.84
N LYS A 271 0.82 48.78 -0.29
CA LYS A 271 0.54 48.75 1.17
C LYS A 271 1.78 48.55 2.04
N ARG A 272 2.81 47.85 1.55
CA ARG A 272 4.08 47.69 2.27
C ARG A 272 4.91 48.97 2.21
N ALA A 273 5.00 49.62 1.06
CA ALA A 273 5.63 50.93 0.93
C ALA A 273 4.91 51.99 1.80
N ASP A 274 3.58 52.04 1.76
CA ASP A 274 2.76 52.93 2.59
C ASP A 274 3.00 52.69 4.09
N ALA A 275 3.10 51.42 4.51
CA ALA A 275 3.37 51.04 5.90
C ALA A 275 4.82 51.32 6.32
N GLU A 276 5.81 51.15 5.43
CA GLU A 276 7.19 51.55 5.68
C GLU A 276 7.33 53.07 5.78
N GLU A 277 6.60 53.84 4.96
CA GLU A 277 6.54 55.30 5.09
C GLU A 277 5.83 55.75 6.37
N ALA A 278 4.74 55.09 6.77
CA ALA A 278 4.07 55.37 8.04
C ALA A 278 5.00 55.11 9.23
N ALA A 279 5.66 53.94 9.27
CA ALA A 279 6.62 53.59 10.32
C ALA A 279 7.83 54.55 10.37
N ARG A 280 8.29 55.08 9.23
CA ARG A 280 9.31 56.14 9.20
C ARG A 280 8.81 57.45 9.80
N LYS A 281 7.61 57.90 9.41
CA LYS A 281 6.99 59.13 9.92
C LYS A 281 6.69 59.04 11.42
N GLU A 282 6.28 57.86 11.91
CA GLU A 282 6.13 57.59 13.35
C GLU A 282 7.48 57.62 14.08
N ALA A 283 8.54 57.01 13.53
CA ALA A 283 9.87 57.06 14.12
C ALA A 283 10.46 58.49 14.14
N GLU A 284 10.24 59.27 13.07
CA GLU A 284 10.61 60.69 12.99
C GLU A 284 9.83 61.54 14.00
N ALA A 285 8.53 61.31 14.17
CA ALA A 285 7.71 62.00 15.17
C ALA A 285 8.12 61.67 16.61
N VAL A 286 8.44 60.40 16.90
CA VAL A 286 8.96 59.98 18.21
C VAL A 286 10.34 60.60 18.48
N ALA A 287 11.21 60.68 17.47
CA ALA A 287 12.52 61.34 17.59
C ALA A 287 12.37 62.86 17.81
N ALA A 288 11.42 63.51 17.13
CA ALA A 288 11.12 64.93 17.32
C ALA A 288 10.59 65.21 18.74
N ALA A 289 9.59 64.44 19.21
CA ALA A 289 9.04 64.58 20.55
C ALA A 289 10.10 64.30 21.65
N ALA A 290 11.02 63.36 21.42
CA ALA A 290 12.15 63.12 22.32
C ALA A 290 13.12 64.32 22.37
N ALA A 291 13.41 64.97 21.23
CA ALA A 291 14.25 66.16 21.16
C ALA A 291 13.58 67.40 21.78
N GLU A 292 12.26 67.54 21.67
CA GLU A 292 11.50 68.59 22.36
C GLU A 292 11.49 68.37 23.87
N ALA A 293 11.26 67.13 24.34
CA ALA A 293 11.36 66.79 25.76
C ALA A 293 12.78 66.98 26.33
N GLU A 294 13.83 66.79 25.52
CA GLU A 294 15.20 67.12 25.92
C GLU A 294 15.42 68.64 26.05
N ARG A 295 14.89 69.44 25.11
CA ARG A 295 14.90 70.91 25.20
C ARG A 295 14.18 71.42 26.43
N GLU A 296 12.96 70.95 26.71
CA GLU A 296 12.20 71.34 27.91
C GLU A 296 12.99 71.01 29.20
N ARG A 297 13.70 69.87 29.25
CA ARG A 297 14.55 69.53 30.39
C ARG A 297 15.75 70.46 30.53
N LEU A 298 16.40 70.84 29.43
CA LEU A 298 17.51 71.80 29.42
C LEU A 298 17.04 73.21 29.82
N GLU A 299 15.88 73.66 29.34
CA GLU A 299 15.27 74.93 29.71
C GLU A 299 14.83 74.95 31.18
N ALA A 300 14.22 73.87 31.68
CA ALA A 300 13.86 73.73 33.09
C ALA A 300 15.11 73.68 34.01
N GLU A 301 16.24 73.12 33.55
CA GLU A 301 17.49 73.22 34.29
C GLU A 301 18.07 74.64 34.24
N ALA A 302 18.09 75.29 33.08
CA ALA A 302 18.53 76.67 32.93
C ALA A 302 17.69 77.64 33.79
N ALA A 303 16.38 77.45 33.85
CA ALA A 303 15.48 78.20 34.72
C ALA A 303 15.81 77.97 36.22
N LYS A 304 16.07 76.73 36.63
CA LYS A 304 16.52 76.42 38.01
C LYS A 304 17.91 76.99 38.33
N ARG A 305 18.83 77.05 37.35
CA ARG A 305 20.13 77.73 37.50
C ARG A 305 19.93 79.24 37.66
N ARG A 306 19.07 79.87 36.86
CA ARG A 306 18.69 81.31 36.98
C ARG A 306 18.02 81.62 38.32
N GLN A 307 17.07 80.80 38.77
CA GLN A 307 16.45 80.95 40.09
C GLN A 307 17.47 80.86 41.23
N ARG A 308 18.40 79.89 41.17
CA ARG A 308 19.50 79.77 42.15
C ARG A 308 20.50 80.92 42.08
N ALA A 309 20.69 81.56 40.93
CA ALA A 309 21.49 82.78 40.81
C ALA A 309 20.77 83.97 41.46
N ALA A 310 19.51 84.21 41.11
CA ALA A 310 18.69 85.27 41.70
C ALA A 310 18.47 85.09 43.22
N GLU A 311 18.36 83.86 43.72
CA GLU A 311 18.30 83.56 45.16
C GLU A 311 19.62 83.91 45.87
N ARG A 312 20.77 83.64 45.23
CA ARG A 312 22.09 84.06 45.75
C ARG A 312 22.24 85.57 45.72
N GLU A 313 21.85 86.21 44.63
CA GLU A 313 21.88 87.66 44.47
C GLU A 313 20.98 88.37 45.50
N ALA A 314 19.74 87.91 45.67
CA ALA A 314 18.83 88.42 46.70
C ALA A 314 19.36 88.18 48.12
N ARG A 315 20.07 87.07 48.35
CA ARG A 315 20.74 86.78 49.63
C ARG A 315 21.97 87.66 49.86
N GLU A 316 22.74 87.98 48.83
CA GLU A 316 23.83 88.97 48.89
C GLU A 316 23.28 90.38 49.12
N ALA A 317 22.21 90.77 48.44
CA ALA A 317 21.51 92.05 48.64
C ALA A 317 20.92 92.17 50.06
N ALA A 318 20.31 91.10 50.60
CA ALA A 318 19.84 91.06 51.98
C ALA A 318 21.00 91.10 53.00
N ARG A 319 22.13 90.45 52.70
CA ARG A 319 23.38 90.51 53.49
C ARG A 319 24.01 91.91 53.46
N LEU A 320 23.90 92.64 52.34
CA LEU A 320 24.31 94.04 52.21
C LEU A 320 23.37 94.98 52.96
N ALA A 321 22.05 94.79 52.86
CA ALA A 321 21.06 95.55 53.61
C ALA A 321 21.21 95.35 55.15
N ALA A 322 21.46 94.12 55.60
CA ALA A 322 21.77 93.82 57.00
C ALA A 322 23.11 94.42 57.46
N LYS A 323 24.05 94.67 56.53
CA LYS A 323 25.29 95.43 56.78
C LYS A 323 25.06 96.95 56.83
N ALA A 324 23.97 97.46 56.28
CA ALA A 324 23.63 98.89 56.25
C ALA A 324 22.86 99.38 57.49
N SER A 325 22.39 98.48 58.37
CA SER A 325 21.56 98.80 59.54
C SER A 325 22.29 98.70 60.90
N ALA A 326 23.62 98.61 60.92
CA ALA A 326 24.43 98.57 62.13
C ALA A 326 25.38 99.79 62.20
N PRO A 327 25.47 100.52 63.33
CA PRO A 327 26.29 101.72 63.43
C PRO A 327 27.80 101.42 63.43
N ALA A 328 28.58 102.36 62.87
CA ALA A 328 29.94 102.14 62.42
C ALA A 328 31.00 101.99 63.52
N SER A 329 32.08 101.25 63.22
CA SER A 329 33.45 101.68 63.56
C SER A 329 34.58 100.92 62.84
N VAL A 330 35.37 101.68 62.07
CA VAL A 330 36.86 101.67 62.04
C VAL A 330 37.62 100.60 61.20
N VAL A 331 38.62 101.12 60.45
CA VAL A 331 39.65 100.50 59.55
C VAL A 331 39.23 99.92 58.19
N GLY A 332 39.71 100.56 57.10
CA GLY A 332 40.58 99.85 56.15
C GLY A 332 40.28 99.89 54.65
N ALA A 333 41.11 100.65 53.91
CA ALA A 333 41.57 100.42 52.53
C ALA A 333 40.60 100.45 51.32
N ASP A 334 40.97 101.35 50.41
CA ASP A 334 41.11 101.23 48.95
C ASP A 334 39.90 101.11 47.99
N ILE A 335 39.89 102.13 47.13
CA ILE A 335 38.98 102.43 46.02
C ILE A 335 39.39 101.65 44.76
N VAL A 336 38.46 100.88 44.17
CA VAL A 336 38.34 100.69 42.70
C VAL A 336 36.86 100.41 42.38
N PRO A 337 36.23 101.04 41.37
CA PRO A 337 34.96 100.59 40.79
C PRO A 337 35.19 99.47 39.77
N GLU A 338 34.44 98.37 39.88
CA GLU A 338 34.68 97.14 39.09
C GLU A 338 33.79 97.08 37.83
N ASP A 339 34.27 97.69 36.73
CA ASP A 339 33.74 97.45 35.39
C ASP A 339 34.10 96.01 34.96
N GLY A 340 33.16 95.05 35.01
CA GLY A 340 33.51 93.63 34.85
C GLY A 340 32.42 92.62 34.49
N GLN A 341 31.19 93.01 34.09
CA GLN A 341 30.09 92.03 33.91
C GLN A 341 29.43 91.97 32.52
N GLU A 342 29.84 92.78 31.54
CA GLU A 342 29.35 92.65 30.16
C GLU A 342 30.19 91.71 29.27
N GLU A 343 31.51 91.58 29.53
CA GLU A 343 32.38 90.75 28.69
C GLU A 343 32.22 89.23 28.92
N GLU A 344 31.87 88.79 30.12
CA GLU A 344 31.71 87.34 30.40
C GLU A 344 30.49 86.75 29.67
N PHE A 345 29.40 87.52 29.54
CA PHE A 345 28.21 87.06 28.80
C PHE A 345 28.43 87.11 27.27
N GLN A 346 29.17 88.10 26.77
CA GLN A 346 29.52 88.19 25.35
C GLN A 346 30.54 87.11 24.94
N SER A 347 31.54 86.81 25.78
CA SER A 347 32.49 85.72 25.52
C SER A 347 31.84 84.34 25.57
N ALA A 348 30.88 84.10 26.48
CA ALA A 348 30.09 82.87 26.49
C ALA A 348 29.21 82.71 25.24
N ALA A 349 28.58 83.79 24.76
CA ALA A 349 27.82 83.79 23.52
C ALA A 349 28.71 83.55 22.29
N ALA A 350 29.88 84.19 22.22
CA ALA A 350 30.86 84.01 21.15
C ALA A 350 31.51 82.60 21.16
N ALA A 351 31.67 81.98 22.33
CA ALA A 351 32.10 80.59 22.43
C ALA A 351 31.04 79.63 21.87
N ALA A 352 29.77 79.86 22.18
CA ALA A 352 28.66 79.03 21.67
C ALA A 352 28.48 79.15 20.15
N THR A 353 28.64 80.34 19.56
CA THR A 353 28.63 80.49 18.09
C THR A 353 29.86 79.84 17.45
N ALA A 354 31.05 80.02 18.01
CA ALA A 354 32.27 79.37 17.51
C ALA A 354 32.21 77.83 17.59
N GLU A 355 31.53 77.26 18.60
CA GLU A 355 31.26 75.82 18.64
C GLU A 355 30.21 75.37 17.63
N ALA A 356 29.15 76.15 17.40
CA ALA A 356 28.16 75.86 16.36
C ALA A 356 28.80 75.90 14.95
N GLU A 357 29.67 76.88 14.67
CA GLU A 357 30.43 76.99 13.41
C GLU A 357 31.39 75.80 13.23
N ARG A 358 32.09 75.37 14.28
CA ARG A 358 32.92 74.15 14.25
C ARG A 358 32.09 72.90 13.97
N GLN A 359 30.91 72.76 14.57
CA GLN A 359 30.00 71.64 14.31
C GLN A 359 29.49 71.66 12.86
N GLN A 360 29.13 72.82 12.32
CA GLN A 360 28.73 72.98 10.92
C GLN A 360 29.88 72.64 9.96
N ALA A 361 31.10 73.09 10.23
CA ALA A 361 32.28 72.73 9.44
C ALA A 361 32.51 71.21 9.39
N VAL A 362 32.40 70.51 10.54
CA VAL A 362 32.52 69.04 10.62
C VAL A 362 31.38 68.33 9.87
N VAL A 363 30.16 68.88 9.86
CA VAL A 363 29.04 68.35 9.05
C VAL A 363 29.29 68.53 7.55
N ASP A 364 29.83 69.68 7.13
CA ASP A 364 30.13 69.94 5.72
C ASP A 364 31.37 69.20 5.21
N GLU A 365 32.37 68.92 6.04
CA GLU A 365 33.43 67.96 5.71
C GLU A 365 32.87 66.55 5.52
N LYS A 366 31.99 66.07 6.41
CA LYS A 366 31.31 64.78 6.25
C LYS A 366 30.47 64.72 4.97
N ARG A 367 29.75 65.79 4.62
CA ARG A 367 29.01 65.91 3.34
C ARG A 367 29.95 65.86 2.13
N LYS A 368 31.08 66.58 2.15
CA LYS A 368 32.11 66.53 1.09
C LYS A 368 32.69 65.11 0.95
N ALA A 369 33.04 64.45 2.05
CA ALA A 369 33.56 63.08 2.06
C ALA A 369 32.54 62.06 1.50
N LEU A 370 31.26 62.18 1.84
CA LEU A 370 30.19 61.34 1.27
C LEU A 370 29.98 61.60 -0.23
N ALA A 371 30.03 62.87 -0.67
CA ALA A 371 29.94 63.23 -2.09
C ALA A 371 31.15 62.72 -2.89
N GLU A 372 32.34 62.68 -2.30
CA GLU A 372 33.50 62.01 -2.90
C GLU A 372 33.36 60.49 -2.94
N ALA A 373 32.88 59.86 -1.86
CA ALA A 373 32.62 58.43 -1.84
C ALA A 373 31.62 58.03 -2.94
N ALA A 374 30.53 58.78 -3.11
CA ALA A 374 29.57 58.59 -4.21
C ALA A 374 30.24 58.66 -5.59
N LYS A 375 31.09 59.66 -5.84
CA LYS A 375 31.87 59.79 -7.10
C LYS A 375 32.89 58.65 -7.30
N ARG A 376 33.40 58.05 -6.22
CA ARG A 376 34.28 56.86 -6.28
C ARG A 376 33.47 55.61 -6.62
N HIS A 377 32.28 55.42 -6.02
CA HIS A 377 31.36 54.34 -6.36
C HIS A 377 30.86 54.42 -7.80
N GLU A 378 30.51 55.60 -8.30
CA GLU A 378 30.07 55.80 -9.69
C GLU A 378 31.16 55.38 -10.71
N LYS A 379 32.43 55.69 -10.41
CA LYS A 379 33.59 55.22 -11.21
C LYS A 379 33.75 53.70 -11.14
N LEU A 380 33.58 53.09 -9.96
CA LEU A 380 33.65 51.63 -9.81
C LEU A 380 32.55 50.92 -10.62
N ILE A 381 31.31 51.43 -10.61
CA ILE A 381 30.20 50.88 -11.40
C ILE A 381 30.52 50.92 -12.91
N LYS A 382 31.05 52.05 -13.41
CA LYS A 382 31.46 52.19 -14.82
C LYS A 382 32.61 51.23 -15.18
N ASN A 383 33.59 51.09 -14.30
CA ASN A 383 34.70 50.15 -14.49
C ASN A 383 34.23 48.68 -14.51
N LEU A 384 33.24 48.32 -13.67
CA LEU A 384 32.65 46.98 -13.66
C LEU A 384 31.89 46.67 -14.97
N ASP A 385 31.11 47.62 -15.50
CA ASP A 385 30.46 47.49 -16.81
C ASP A 385 31.47 47.33 -17.96
N TYR A 386 32.59 48.06 -17.93
CA TYR A 386 33.67 47.87 -18.90
C TYR A 386 34.36 46.50 -18.78
N LEU A 387 34.61 46.02 -17.55
CA LEU A 387 35.20 44.70 -17.31
C LEU A 387 34.25 43.56 -17.73
N GLU A 388 32.96 43.64 -17.40
CA GLU A 388 31.98 42.67 -17.89
C GLU A 388 31.85 42.70 -19.42
N ARG A 389 31.88 43.88 -20.05
CA ARG A 389 31.80 44.00 -21.51
C ARG A 389 33.05 43.47 -22.21
N ALA A 390 34.23 43.61 -21.60
CA ALA A 390 35.45 42.96 -22.08
C ALA A 390 35.35 41.43 -21.94
N ARG A 391 35.04 40.94 -20.73
CA ARG A 391 34.87 39.52 -20.43
C ARG A 391 33.86 38.84 -21.37
N ARG A 392 32.67 39.43 -21.58
CA ARG A 392 31.66 38.90 -22.52
C ARG A 392 32.15 38.83 -23.97
N ARG A 393 33.06 39.72 -24.40
CA ARG A 393 33.65 39.68 -25.76
C ARG A 393 34.69 38.56 -25.91
N GLU A 394 35.38 38.20 -24.83
CA GLU A 394 36.36 37.10 -24.80
C GLU A 394 35.68 35.73 -24.60
N GLU A 395 34.62 35.65 -23.79
CA GLU A 395 33.85 34.42 -23.56
C GLU A 395 32.99 34.02 -24.77
N LEU A 396 32.40 34.97 -25.50
CA LEU A 396 31.52 34.71 -26.64
C LEU A 396 32.15 33.81 -27.74
N PRO A 397 33.37 34.03 -28.25
CA PRO A 397 33.98 33.15 -29.24
C PRO A 397 34.33 31.76 -28.68
N LEU A 398 34.53 31.61 -27.36
CA LEU A 398 34.73 30.31 -26.72
C LEU A 398 33.40 29.54 -26.65
N LEU A 399 32.34 30.18 -26.15
CA LEU A 399 30.96 29.65 -26.15
C LEU A 399 30.50 29.19 -27.54
N ILE A 400 30.87 29.92 -28.61
CA ILE A 400 30.56 29.56 -30.00
C ILE A 400 31.35 28.34 -30.48
N LYS A 401 32.60 28.13 -30.01
CA LYS A 401 33.36 26.90 -30.28
C LYS A 401 32.75 25.71 -29.56
N ASP A 402 32.54 25.82 -28.25
CA ASP A 402 31.88 24.82 -27.40
C ASP A 402 30.55 24.36 -27.99
N ALA A 403 29.69 25.29 -28.39
CA ALA A 403 28.39 24.97 -28.99
C ALA A 403 28.52 24.21 -30.33
N ARG A 404 29.54 24.50 -31.14
CA ARG A 404 29.81 23.81 -32.42
C ARG A 404 30.41 22.41 -32.20
N GLU A 405 31.27 22.26 -31.21
CA GLU A 405 31.90 20.98 -30.87
C GLU A 405 30.88 20.01 -30.25
N ARG A 406 30.04 20.50 -29.33
CA ARG A 406 28.88 19.74 -28.80
C ARG A 406 27.93 19.34 -29.92
N HIS A 407 27.53 20.26 -30.78
CA HIS A 407 26.63 19.95 -31.90
C HIS A 407 27.20 18.91 -32.88
N ARG A 408 28.52 18.90 -33.13
CA ARG A 408 29.19 17.84 -33.91
C ARG A 408 29.11 16.49 -33.20
N ALA A 409 29.48 16.44 -31.93
CA ALA A 409 29.40 15.23 -31.12
C ALA A 409 27.97 14.67 -31.04
N ASP A 410 26.96 15.53 -30.91
CA ASP A 410 25.54 15.15 -30.92
C ASP A 410 25.12 14.53 -32.26
N VAL A 411 25.57 15.10 -33.39
CA VAL A 411 25.28 14.58 -34.74
C VAL A 411 26.00 13.26 -35.01
N GLU A 412 27.27 13.15 -34.64
CA GLU A 412 28.07 11.92 -34.77
C GLU A 412 27.50 10.79 -33.88
N TYR A 413 27.11 11.11 -32.65
CA TYR A 413 26.43 10.17 -31.75
C TYR A 413 25.07 9.73 -32.30
N ALA A 414 24.25 10.66 -32.80
CA ALA A 414 22.95 10.35 -33.40
C ALA A 414 23.09 9.44 -34.63
N ALA A 415 24.08 9.70 -35.51
CA ALA A 415 24.39 8.85 -36.65
C ALA A 415 24.83 7.44 -36.22
N ALA A 416 25.79 7.33 -35.29
CA ALA A 416 26.27 6.04 -34.79
C ALA A 416 25.16 5.23 -34.07
N MET A 417 24.22 5.90 -33.40
CA MET A 417 23.06 5.25 -32.78
C MET A 417 22.02 4.81 -33.81
N ALA A 418 21.81 5.58 -34.89
CA ALA A 418 20.96 5.18 -36.00
C ALA A 418 21.51 3.95 -36.74
N GLU A 419 22.82 3.91 -37.01
CA GLU A 419 23.46 2.73 -37.63
C GLU A 419 23.34 1.48 -36.74
N LYS A 420 23.59 1.61 -35.43
CA LYS A 420 23.40 0.51 -34.47
C LYS A 420 21.95 0.01 -34.44
N ALA A 421 20.97 0.92 -34.47
CA ALA A 421 19.55 0.56 -34.51
C ALA A 421 19.17 -0.19 -35.81
N VAL A 422 19.65 0.28 -36.96
CA VAL A 422 19.43 -0.39 -38.26
C VAL A 422 20.15 -1.75 -38.31
N GLY A 423 21.36 -1.85 -37.75
CA GLY A 423 22.10 -3.11 -37.62
C GLY A 423 21.35 -4.13 -36.75
N ALA A 424 20.89 -3.72 -35.57
CA ALA A 424 20.09 -4.56 -34.68
C ALA A 424 18.77 -5.00 -35.32
N ALA A 425 18.07 -4.11 -36.03
CA ALA A 425 16.84 -4.45 -36.75
C ALA A 425 17.09 -5.48 -37.87
N LYS A 426 18.16 -5.33 -38.64
CA LYS A 426 18.58 -6.31 -39.67
C LYS A 426 18.91 -7.67 -39.05
N ALA A 427 19.66 -7.69 -37.95
CA ALA A 427 20.02 -8.93 -37.24
C ALA A 427 18.78 -9.64 -36.66
N ALA A 428 17.87 -8.90 -36.01
CA ALA A 428 16.63 -9.43 -35.47
C ALA A 428 15.72 -9.99 -36.57
N HIS A 429 15.61 -9.30 -37.71
CA HIS A 429 14.87 -9.79 -38.88
C HIS A 429 15.49 -11.07 -39.48
N ALA A 430 16.82 -11.15 -39.58
CA ALA A 430 17.51 -12.35 -40.04
C ALA A 430 17.29 -13.55 -39.09
N ALA A 431 17.35 -13.33 -37.77
CA ALA A 431 17.05 -14.35 -36.77
C ALA A 431 15.59 -14.80 -36.83
N ALA A 432 14.63 -13.88 -36.98
CA ALA A 432 13.21 -14.19 -37.13
C ALA A 432 12.92 -15.00 -38.41
N LEU A 433 13.61 -14.71 -39.52
CA LEU A 433 13.52 -15.52 -40.75
C LEU A 433 14.15 -16.92 -40.59
N ALA A 434 15.22 -17.05 -39.82
CA ALA A 434 15.83 -18.36 -39.52
C ALA A 434 14.90 -19.23 -38.65
N GLU A 435 14.35 -18.67 -37.58
CA GLU A 435 13.41 -19.39 -36.71
C GLU A 435 12.09 -19.69 -37.44
N LYS A 436 11.59 -18.78 -38.30
CA LYS A 436 10.44 -19.06 -39.17
C LYS A 436 10.68 -20.31 -40.02
N LYS A 437 11.83 -20.41 -40.72
CA LYS A 437 12.17 -21.60 -41.54
C LYS A 437 12.25 -22.89 -40.71
N ARG A 438 12.79 -22.80 -39.49
CA ARG A 438 12.85 -23.93 -38.54
C ARG A 438 11.47 -24.37 -38.07
N LEU A 439 10.57 -23.43 -37.78
CA LEU A 439 9.19 -23.74 -37.41
C LEU A 439 8.39 -24.28 -38.60
N GLU A 440 8.63 -23.78 -39.82
CA GLU A 440 8.02 -24.28 -41.06
C GLU A 440 8.41 -25.74 -41.37
N SER A 441 9.66 -26.16 -41.09
CA SER A 441 10.07 -27.57 -41.26
C SER A 441 9.52 -28.51 -40.19
N ILE A 442 9.29 -28.02 -38.96
CA ILE A 442 8.70 -28.80 -37.85
C ILE A 442 7.17 -28.91 -37.98
N ARG A 443 6.51 -27.90 -38.57
CA ARG A 443 5.04 -27.84 -38.71
C ARG A 443 4.38 -29.13 -39.22
N PRO A 444 4.80 -29.76 -40.34
CA PRO A 444 4.16 -30.98 -40.83
C PRO A 444 4.35 -32.20 -39.91
N ILE A 445 5.43 -32.24 -39.10
CA ILE A 445 5.65 -33.29 -38.12
C ILE A 445 4.70 -33.10 -36.93
N ALA A 446 4.55 -31.86 -36.46
CA ALA A 446 3.61 -31.50 -35.40
C ALA A 446 2.13 -31.68 -35.80
N GLU A 447 1.79 -31.41 -37.06
CA GLU A 447 0.45 -31.67 -37.63
C GLU A 447 0.13 -33.17 -37.64
N ARG A 448 1.04 -34.03 -38.16
CA ARG A 448 0.87 -35.50 -38.14
C ARG A 448 0.73 -36.07 -36.74
N TYR A 449 1.64 -35.71 -35.82
CA TYR A 449 1.57 -36.19 -34.43
C TYR A 449 0.27 -35.74 -33.72
N ARG A 450 -0.24 -34.54 -34.04
CA ARG A 450 -1.54 -34.07 -33.55
C ARG A 450 -2.70 -34.90 -34.11
N GLU A 451 -2.66 -35.26 -35.39
CA GLU A 451 -3.66 -36.11 -36.03
C GLU A 451 -3.67 -37.52 -35.43
N GLU A 452 -2.50 -38.14 -35.26
CA GLU A 452 -2.32 -39.43 -34.57
C GLU A 452 -2.84 -39.39 -33.12
N LEU A 453 -2.48 -38.36 -32.35
CA LEU A 453 -2.94 -38.18 -30.97
C LEU A 453 -4.47 -38.01 -30.90
N VAL A 454 -5.07 -37.31 -31.86
CA VAL A 454 -6.53 -37.14 -31.96
C VAL A 454 -7.22 -38.43 -32.41
N ALA A 455 -6.64 -39.18 -33.35
CA ALA A 455 -7.16 -40.47 -33.79
C ALA A 455 -7.14 -41.50 -32.64
N ASN A 456 -6.02 -41.62 -31.93
CA ASN A 456 -5.89 -42.50 -30.78
C ASN A 456 -6.87 -42.13 -29.66
N ARG A 457 -7.06 -40.84 -29.35
CA ARG A 457 -8.06 -40.38 -28.37
C ARG A 457 -9.50 -40.65 -28.81
N LYS A 458 -9.82 -40.51 -30.10
CA LYS A 458 -11.14 -40.88 -30.65
C LYS A 458 -11.38 -42.39 -30.54
N ALA A 459 -10.38 -43.21 -30.86
CA ALA A 459 -10.48 -44.67 -30.76
C ALA A 459 -10.73 -45.12 -29.31
N THR A 460 -9.99 -44.60 -28.33
CA THR A 460 -10.23 -44.94 -26.91
C THR A 460 -11.56 -44.41 -26.36
N PHE A 461 -12.10 -43.32 -26.91
CA PHE A 461 -13.43 -42.82 -26.57
C PHE A 461 -14.53 -43.71 -27.14
N GLU A 462 -14.47 -44.04 -28.44
CA GLU A 462 -15.46 -44.91 -29.09
C GLU A 462 -15.43 -46.35 -28.55
N ALA A 463 -14.26 -46.87 -28.15
CA ALA A 463 -14.16 -48.14 -27.44
C ALA A 463 -14.92 -48.12 -26.10
N ARG A 464 -14.65 -47.12 -25.24
CA ARG A 464 -15.35 -46.95 -23.95
C ARG A 464 -16.86 -46.71 -24.10
N LYS A 465 -17.25 -46.06 -25.19
CA LYS A 465 -18.66 -45.87 -25.55
C LYS A 465 -19.31 -47.19 -25.98
N ALA A 466 -18.63 -48.00 -26.81
CA ALA A 466 -19.11 -49.32 -27.18
C ALA A 466 -19.22 -50.28 -25.98
N GLU A 467 -18.28 -50.22 -25.03
CA GLU A 467 -18.36 -50.93 -23.74
C GLU A 467 -19.61 -50.51 -22.95
N ARG A 468 -19.82 -49.19 -22.77
CA ARG A 468 -21.02 -48.62 -22.14
C ARG A 468 -22.32 -49.05 -22.84
N ASP A 469 -22.35 -48.98 -24.16
CA ASP A 469 -23.53 -49.34 -24.95
C ASP A 469 -23.80 -50.87 -24.90
N ALA A 470 -22.79 -51.70 -24.68
CA ALA A 470 -22.94 -53.14 -24.45
C ALA A 470 -23.41 -53.47 -23.02
N GLU A 471 -22.88 -52.78 -22.01
CA GLU A 471 -23.33 -52.85 -20.61
C GLU A 471 -24.81 -52.45 -20.49
N ILE A 472 -25.20 -51.32 -21.11
CA ILE A 472 -26.59 -50.86 -21.16
C ILE A 472 -27.51 -51.88 -21.84
N ARG A 473 -27.05 -52.53 -22.93
CA ARG A 473 -27.83 -53.58 -23.62
C ARG A 473 -28.07 -54.80 -22.72
N ARG A 474 -27.03 -55.30 -22.03
CA ARG A 474 -27.18 -56.41 -21.05
C ARG A 474 -28.18 -56.05 -19.95
N LEU A 475 -28.05 -54.87 -19.34
CA LEU A 475 -28.97 -54.40 -18.29
C LEU A 475 -30.42 -54.22 -18.78
N VAL A 476 -30.64 -53.99 -20.08
CA VAL A 476 -31.99 -53.95 -20.69
C VAL A 476 -32.51 -55.36 -20.97
N GLU A 477 -31.67 -56.28 -21.44
CA GLU A 477 -32.00 -57.68 -21.70
C GLU A 477 -32.32 -58.43 -20.39
N GLU A 478 -31.53 -58.25 -19.34
CA GLU A 478 -31.75 -58.78 -17.99
C GLU A 478 -33.08 -58.30 -17.41
N LYS A 479 -33.37 -56.99 -17.49
CA LYS A 479 -34.66 -56.42 -17.04
C LYS A 479 -35.84 -56.94 -17.86
N ARG A 480 -35.65 -57.19 -19.16
CA ARG A 480 -36.68 -57.76 -20.03
C ARG A 480 -36.94 -59.23 -19.71
N ALA A 481 -35.90 -60.00 -19.38
CA ALA A 481 -36.02 -61.39 -18.95
C ALA A 481 -36.74 -61.49 -17.60
N ALA A 482 -36.33 -60.70 -16.60
CA ALA A 482 -36.99 -60.64 -15.30
C ALA A 482 -38.48 -60.24 -15.40
N LEU A 483 -38.82 -59.29 -16.28
CA LEU A 483 -40.22 -58.88 -16.52
C LEU A 483 -41.04 -59.92 -17.31
N LEU A 484 -40.39 -60.87 -18.00
CA LEU A 484 -41.06 -62.04 -18.57
C LEU A 484 -41.26 -63.14 -17.52
N GLN A 485 -40.28 -63.39 -16.65
CA GLN A 485 -40.40 -64.33 -15.53
C GLN A 485 -41.51 -63.91 -14.57
N GLN A 486 -41.53 -62.65 -14.13
CA GLN A 486 -42.60 -62.10 -13.28
C GLN A 486 -44.01 -62.21 -13.91
N LYS A 487 -44.11 -62.24 -15.24
CA LYS A 487 -45.38 -62.44 -15.95
C LYS A 487 -45.79 -63.91 -15.96
N ALA A 488 -44.85 -64.82 -16.20
CA ALA A 488 -45.11 -66.26 -16.12
C ALA A 488 -45.49 -66.68 -14.70
N GLU A 489 -44.75 -66.22 -13.68
CA GLU A 489 -45.05 -66.44 -12.26
C GLU A 489 -46.45 -65.91 -11.88
N ALA A 490 -46.84 -64.73 -12.38
CA ALA A 490 -48.18 -64.18 -12.15
C ALA A 490 -49.29 -64.93 -12.91
N GLU A 491 -49.00 -65.48 -14.08
CA GLU A 491 -49.95 -66.29 -14.87
C GLU A 491 -50.14 -67.70 -14.26
N GLU A 492 -49.07 -68.33 -13.79
CA GLU A 492 -49.11 -69.59 -13.02
C GLU A 492 -49.83 -69.40 -11.69
N ALA A 493 -49.57 -68.30 -10.95
CA ALA A 493 -50.30 -67.98 -9.73
C ALA A 493 -51.80 -67.78 -9.99
N ALA A 494 -52.17 -67.03 -11.03
CA ALA A 494 -53.57 -66.83 -11.42
C ALA A 494 -54.24 -68.12 -11.92
N ALA A 495 -53.49 -69.05 -12.51
CA ALA A 495 -53.99 -70.38 -12.85
C ALA A 495 -54.24 -71.23 -11.59
N ALA A 496 -53.30 -71.23 -10.63
CA ALA A 496 -53.42 -71.95 -9.37
C ALA A 496 -54.56 -71.41 -8.49
N GLU A 497 -54.79 -70.09 -8.46
CA GLU A 497 -55.94 -69.48 -7.77
C GLU A 497 -57.27 -69.93 -8.40
N ARG A 498 -57.38 -69.95 -9.74
CA ARG A 498 -58.57 -70.46 -10.44
C ARG A 498 -58.81 -71.96 -10.20
N GLU A 499 -57.75 -72.76 -10.14
CA GLU A 499 -57.88 -74.19 -9.84
C GLU A 499 -58.31 -74.41 -8.37
N ALA A 500 -57.76 -73.63 -7.43
CA ALA A 500 -58.17 -73.64 -6.04
C ALA A 500 -59.63 -73.15 -5.84
N GLU A 501 -60.07 -72.16 -6.60
CA GLU A 501 -61.46 -71.69 -6.62
C GLU A 501 -62.40 -72.75 -7.21
N ALA A 502 -62.03 -73.40 -8.31
CA ALA A 502 -62.80 -74.50 -8.91
C ALA A 502 -62.88 -75.73 -7.97
N ARG A 503 -61.79 -76.07 -7.27
CA ARG A 503 -61.80 -77.13 -6.24
C ARG A 503 -62.73 -76.77 -5.08
N ARG A 504 -62.67 -75.54 -4.56
CA ARG A 504 -63.60 -75.06 -3.51
C ARG A 504 -65.05 -75.04 -3.97
N ALA A 505 -65.31 -74.70 -5.24
CA ALA A 505 -66.66 -74.75 -5.81
C ALA A 505 -67.19 -76.19 -5.88
N ALA A 506 -66.37 -77.15 -6.33
CA ALA A 506 -66.72 -78.56 -6.36
C ALA A 506 -66.92 -79.15 -4.95
N GLU A 507 -66.06 -78.81 -3.99
CA GLU A 507 -66.21 -79.20 -2.58
C GLU A 507 -67.49 -78.61 -1.95
N ALA A 508 -67.84 -77.37 -2.31
CA ALA A 508 -69.09 -76.72 -1.87
C ALA A 508 -70.34 -77.34 -2.53
N GLU A 509 -70.26 -77.73 -3.80
CA GLU A 509 -71.33 -78.44 -4.51
C GLU A 509 -71.53 -79.86 -3.94
N GLU A 510 -70.45 -80.58 -3.62
CA GLU A 510 -70.54 -81.90 -2.97
C GLU A 510 -71.09 -81.79 -1.54
N GLN A 511 -70.68 -80.76 -0.78
CA GLN A 511 -71.27 -80.48 0.54
C GLN A 511 -72.74 -80.10 0.44
N ALA A 512 -73.14 -79.32 -0.57
CA ALA A 512 -74.55 -78.98 -0.83
C ALA A 512 -75.38 -80.21 -1.23
N ALA A 513 -74.82 -81.14 -2.00
CA ALA A 513 -75.46 -82.41 -2.35
C ALA A 513 -75.65 -83.31 -1.11
N ARG A 514 -74.60 -83.46 -0.29
CA ARG A 514 -74.65 -84.21 0.99
C ARG A 514 -75.63 -83.56 1.98
N GLU A 515 -75.71 -82.23 2.03
CA GLU A 515 -76.74 -81.52 2.79
C GLU A 515 -78.15 -81.73 2.23
N ALA A 516 -78.33 -81.77 0.91
CA ALA A 516 -79.63 -82.04 0.29
C ALA A 516 -80.12 -83.46 0.59
N GLU A 517 -79.22 -84.45 0.54
CA GLU A 517 -79.49 -85.85 0.91
C GLU A 517 -79.80 -85.99 2.41
N ALA A 518 -79.00 -85.37 3.28
CA ALA A 518 -79.28 -85.32 4.72
C ALA A 518 -80.61 -84.60 5.04
N ARG A 519 -80.97 -83.56 4.28
CA ARG A 519 -82.27 -82.86 4.37
C ARG A 519 -83.43 -83.69 3.80
N ALA A 520 -83.18 -84.66 2.92
CA ALA A 520 -84.18 -85.64 2.48
C ALA A 520 -84.44 -86.66 3.61
N LEU A 521 -83.39 -87.32 4.12
CA LEU A 521 -83.50 -88.22 5.28
C LEU A 521 -84.14 -87.53 6.49
N ALA A 522 -83.80 -86.28 6.77
CA ALA A 522 -84.39 -85.51 7.87
C ALA A 522 -85.87 -85.14 7.65
N LYS A 523 -86.35 -85.06 6.39
CA LYS A 523 -87.78 -84.91 6.09
C LYS A 523 -88.53 -86.22 6.28
N ASP A 524 -87.99 -87.34 5.83
CA ASP A 524 -88.62 -88.66 6.02
C ASP A 524 -88.65 -89.06 7.50
N ALA A 525 -87.57 -88.79 8.25
CA ALA A 525 -87.52 -88.97 9.70
C ALA A 525 -88.54 -88.08 10.44
N ARG A 526 -88.78 -86.83 9.98
CA ARG A 526 -89.83 -85.97 10.53
C ARG A 526 -91.24 -86.46 10.14
N ALA A 527 -91.45 -86.92 8.91
CA ALA A 527 -92.72 -87.54 8.48
C ALA A 527 -93.04 -88.88 9.19
N ALA A 528 -92.07 -89.49 9.87
CA ALA A 528 -92.26 -90.56 10.84
C ALA A 528 -92.50 -90.03 12.27
N SER A 529 -91.71 -89.06 12.72
CA SER A 529 -91.80 -88.47 14.07
C SER A 529 -93.10 -87.69 14.33
N ASP A 530 -93.57 -86.91 13.34
CA ASP A 530 -94.77 -86.06 13.44
C ASP A 530 -96.07 -86.88 13.52
N ARG A 531 -96.02 -88.19 13.22
CA ARG A 531 -97.12 -89.14 13.46
C ARG A 531 -97.15 -89.72 14.88
N ASN A 532 -96.09 -89.54 15.67
CA ASN A 532 -95.97 -90.03 17.05
C ASN A 532 -95.93 -88.89 18.09
N ALA A 533 -95.50 -87.69 17.71
CA ALA A 533 -95.40 -86.52 18.59
C ALA A 533 -96.73 -85.76 18.83
N ALA A 534 -97.86 -86.29 18.36
CA ALA A 534 -99.20 -85.70 18.56
C ALA A 534 -99.88 -86.10 19.89
N GLN A 535 -99.22 -86.94 20.71
CA GLN A 535 -99.73 -87.37 22.02
C GLN A 535 -98.63 -87.28 23.08
N GLN A 536 -98.82 -86.37 24.06
CA GLN A 536 -98.02 -86.24 25.29
C GLN A 536 -96.55 -85.80 25.06
N GLY A 537 -95.95 -84.91 25.84
CA GLY A 537 -96.46 -84.02 26.89
C GLY A 537 -95.43 -82.90 27.11
N GLY A 538 -95.86 -81.73 27.60
CA GLY A 538 -94.97 -80.57 27.74
C GLY A 538 -94.29 -80.42 29.10
N GLN A 539 -93.54 -79.32 29.24
CA GLN A 539 -93.07 -78.62 30.46
C GLN A 539 -91.55 -78.60 30.71
N ALA A 540 -91.08 -77.50 31.31
CA ALA A 540 -89.72 -77.14 31.72
C ALA A 540 -88.70 -76.87 30.58
N GLY A 541 -87.68 -76.00 30.78
CA GLY A 541 -87.43 -75.19 31.99
C GLY A 541 -86.11 -74.41 32.01
N ALA A 542 -86.03 -73.33 31.23
CA ALA A 542 -85.28 -72.07 31.45
C ALA A 542 -83.95 -72.02 32.25
N TYR A 543 -82.92 -71.41 31.66
CA TYR A 543 -81.90 -70.66 32.40
C TYR A 543 -81.40 -69.41 31.64
N LYS A 544 -81.26 -68.29 32.35
CA LYS A 544 -80.60 -67.03 31.94
C LYS A 544 -80.04 -66.32 33.18
N PRO A 545 -78.77 -65.90 33.19
CA PRO A 545 -78.28 -64.84 34.08
C PRO A 545 -77.81 -63.58 33.30
N PRO A 546 -77.65 -62.41 33.94
CA PRO A 546 -77.55 -61.11 33.26
C PRO A 546 -76.20 -60.38 33.44
N SER A 547 -76.20 -59.05 33.21
CA SER A 547 -75.05 -58.18 32.93
C SER A 547 -74.25 -57.63 34.13
N ALA A 548 -72.94 -57.48 33.91
CA ALA A 548 -72.07 -56.33 34.26
C ALA A 548 -71.88 -55.85 35.73
N ARG A 549 -70.63 -55.86 36.21
CA ARG A 549 -69.88 -54.64 36.62
C ARG A 549 -68.38 -54.85 36.99
N GLN A 550 -67.50 -54.24 36.19
CA GLN A 550 -66.43 -53.27 36.56
C GLN A 550 -65.73 -53.33 37.95
N GLY A 551 -64.39 -53.47 37.92
CA GLY A 551 -63.44 -53.07 38.99
C GLY A 551 -62.43 -54.16 39.41
N GLY A 552 -61.14 -53.88 39.68
CA GLY A 552 -60.36 -52.65 39.46
C GLY A 552 -58.96 -52.64 40.11
N SER A 553 -58.02 -51.88 39.52
CA SER A 553 -56.74 -51.38 40.06
C SER A 553 -55.62 -52.35 40.54
N GLY A 554 -54.37 -52.01 40.16
CA GLY A 554 -53.12 -52.56 40.69
C GLY A 554 -51.94 -52.15 39.79
N ALA A 555 -50.99 -51.34 40.28
CA ALA A 555 -50.01 -50.65 39.42
C ALA A 555 -48.59 -50.60 40.00
N TYR A 556 -47.57 -50.79 39.14
CA TYR A 556 -46.21 -50.29 39.40
C TYR A 556 -45.37 -50.04 38.12
N ARG A 557 -44.47 -49.05 38.22
CA ARG A 557 -43.43 -48.53 37.30
C ARG A 557 -42.60 -47.53 38.16
N PRO A 558 -41.39 -46.99 37.81
CA PRO A 558 -40.60 -46.99 36.57
C PRO A 558 -39.10 -47.33 36.88
N PRO A 559 -38.01 -46.75 36.29
CA PRO A 559 -37.77 -45.98 35.03
C PRO A 559 -36.68 -46.62 34.11
N GLY A 560 -36.29 -46.08 32.94
CA GLY A 560 -36.69 -44.88 32.16
C GLY A 560 -36.36 -45.07 30.65
N ALA A 561 -37.06 -44.44 29.70
CA ALA A 561 -36.83 -43.08 29.13
C ALA A 561 -35.79 -43.07 27.96
N ARG A 562 -35.97 -42.41 26.79
CA ARG A 562 -37.06 -41.64 26.11
C ARG A 562 -36.59 -41.39 24.64
N GLY A 563 -37.35 -41.11 23.56
CA GLY A 563 -38.79 -41.09 23.21
C GLY A 563 -39.03 -41.87 21.90
N GLY A 564 -39.75 -41.44 20.84
CA GLY A 564 -40.67 -40.29 20.60
C GLY A 564 -40.34 -39.51 19.31
N ALA A 565 -41.23 -39.28 18.32
CA ALA A 565 -42.66 -39.64 18.13
C ALA A 565 -43.01 -39.76 16.61
N ALA A 566 -44.29 -39.99 16.23
CA ALA A 566 -44.70 -40.36 14.86
C ALA A 566 -46.01 -39.70 14.37
N ALA A 567 -46.24 -39.64 13.04
CA ALA A 567 -47.57 -39.45 12.41
C ALA A 567 -47.61 -39.76 10.89
N GLY A 568 -48.65 -40.50 10.44
CA GLY A 568 -49.54 -40.04 9.35
C GLY A 568 -49.22 -40.19 7.84
N ALA A 569 -49.63 -41.32 7.27
CA ALA A 569 -50.43 -41.45 6.03
C ALA A 569 -49.87 -41.18 4.58
N ALA A 570 -50.46 -41.95 3.64
CA ALA A 570 -50.51 -41.82 2.17
C ALA A 570 -49.26 -42.21 1.33
N PRO A 571 -49.43 -42.76 0.09
CA PRO A 571 -48.35 -43.37 -0.70
C PRO A 571 -47.79 -42.48 -1.85
N PRO A 572 -46.54 -42.70 -2.28
CA PRO A 572 -45.98 -42.09 -3.49
C PRO A 572 -46.22 -42.93 -4.75
N SER A 573 -46.52 -42.27 -5.87
CA SER A 573 -46.56 -42.87 -7.21
C SER A 573 -45.16 -43.00 -7.83
N GLY A 574 -45.02 -43.84 -8.86
CA GLY A 574 -43.74 -44.14 -9.50
C GLY A 574 -43.14 -42.94 -10.27
N GLY A 575 -41.83 -42.72 -10.10
CA GLY A 575 -41.05 -41.73 -10.84
C GLY A 575 -40.01 -42.37 -11.75
N ALA A 576 -40.08 -42.11 -13.07
CA ALA A 576 -39.09 -42.59 -14.03
C ALA A 576 -37.82 -41.73 -14.03
N TYR A 577 -36.65 -42.38 -14.10
CA TYR A 577 -35.35 -41.70 -14.21
C TYR A 577 -35.02 -41.40 -15.68
N VAL A 578 -34.77 -40.12 -16.00
CA VAL A 578 -34.31 -39.67 -17.32
C VAL A 578 -33.03 -38.83 -17.13
N PRO A 579 -31.93 -39.14 -17.85
CA PRO A 579 -30.66 -38.43 -17.67
C PRO A 579 -30.69 -37.02 -18.28
N ARG A 580 -30.21 -36.02 -17.53
CA ARG A 580 -30.11 -34.64 -17.99
C ARG A 580 -28.83 -34.42 -18.81
N GLY A 581 -28.99 -34.10 -20.08
CA GLY A 581 -27.91 -33.60 -20.94
C GLY A 581 -28.40 -32.48 -21.84
N GLY A 582 -27.47 -31.63 -22.31
CA GLY A 582 -27.68 -30.74 -23.45
C GLY A 582 -27.96 -29.26 -23.14
N ALA A 583 -27.23 -28.41 -23.89
CA ALA A 583 -27.52 -27.03 -24.30
C ALA A 583 -27.71 -25.91 -23.25
N ALA A 584 -27.31 -24.71 -23.67
CA ALA A 584 -27.48 -23.44 -22.98
C ALA A 584 -27.75 -22.32 -24.01
N ALA A 585 -28.14 -21.14 -23.51
CA ALA A 585 -28.47 -19.90 -24.25
C ALA A 585 -29.83 -19.91 -25.01
N PRO A 586 -30.44 -18.74 -25.27
CA PRO A 586 -30.45 -17.52 -24.45
C PRO A 586 -31.87 -16.89 -24.26
N PRO A 587 -32.11 -16.09 -23.22
CA PRO A 587 -33.25 -15.18 -23.15
C PRO A 587 -32.93 -13.81 -23.79
N SER A 588 -33.89 -13.21 -24.49
CA SER A 588 -33.78 -11.90 -25.14
C SER A 588 -34.79 -10.89 -24.57
N THR A 589 -34.37 -9.62 -24.51
CA THR A 589 -35.21 -8.40 -24.58
C THR A 589 -36.51 -8.29 -23.78
N ALA A 590 -36.44 -7.56 -22.65
CA ALA A 590 -37.45 -6.60 -22.18
C ALA A 590 -36.72 -5.54 -21.31
N ALA A 591 -36.54 -4.30 -21.78
CA ALA A 591 -37.46 -3.16 -21.69
C ALA A 591 -37.41 -2.45 -20.32
N ALA A 592 -36.88 -1.22 -20.31
CA ALA A 592 -36.88 -0.31 -19.15
C ALA A 592 -38.07 0.66 -19.20
N PRO A 593 -38.48 1.23 -18.05
CA PRO A 593 -38.53 2.70 -17.96
C PRO A 593 -37.93 3.19 -16.61
N PRO A 594 -38.14 4.44 -16.13
CA PRO A 594 -37.13 5.48 -16.32
C PRO A 594 -36.62 6.11 -14.99
N ALA A 595 -35.80 7.16 -15.13
CA ALA A 595 -35.07 7.79 -14.03
C ALA A 595 -35.94 8.36 -12.89
N GLY A 596 -35.47 8.17 -11.65
CA GLY A 596 -35.97 8.83 -10.45
C GLY A 596 -34.81 9.39 -9.61
N THR A 597 -34.87 10.66 -9.24
CA THR A 597 -33.76 11.39 -8.60
C THR A 597 -33.63 11.04 -7.12
N ALA A 598 -32.43 10.65 -6.67
CA ALA A 598 -32.11 10.44 -5.26
C ALA A 598 -30.77 11.13 -4.88
N PRO A 599 -30.71 11.95 -3.82
CA PRO A 599 -29.50 12.70 -3.47
C PRO A 599 -28.49 11.84 -2.68
N PRO A 600 -27.17 12.03 -2.88
CA PRO A 600 -26.15 11.36 -2.08
C PRO A 600 -26.17 11.87 -0.63
N LYS A 601 -26.24 10.96 0.34
CA LYS A 601 -26.17 11.30 1.76
C LYS A 601 -24.72 11.58 2.19
N PHE A 602 -24.55 12.64 2.97
CA PHE A 602 -23.31 13.20 3.50
C PHE A 602 -22.20 12.19 3.91
N GLN A 603 -20.97 12.51 3.51
CA GLN A 603 -19.79 12.44 4.38
C GLN A 603 -18.92 13.69 4.20
N THR A 604 -19.26 14.79 4.88
CA THR A 604 -18.39 15.96 4.99
C THR A 604 -17.31 15.71 6.04
N LYS A 605 -16.02 15.71 5.65
CA LYS A 605 -14.89 15.76 6.60
C LYS A 605 -15.13 16.96 7.57
N PRO A 606 -14.91 16.83 8.89
CA PRO A 606 -15.10 17.94 9.82
C PRO A 606 -14.07 19.04 9.56
N GLY A 607 -14.54 20.28 9.45
CA GLY A 607 -13.70 21.47 9.17
C GLY A 607 -12.61 21.71 10.21
N GLY A 608 -11.51 22.30 9.77
CA GLY A 608 -10.29 22.45 10.56
C GLY A 608 -10.47 23.36 11.78
N TRP A 609 -9.60 23.23 12.78
CA TRP A 609 -9.67 23.98 14.04
C TRP A 609 -9.85 25.50 13.85
N ARG A 610 -9.20 26.09 12.84
CA ARG A 610 -9.34 27.53 12.49
C ARG A 610 -10.75 27.92 12.02
N GLU A 611 -11.48 27.04 11.35
CA GLU A 611 -12.86 27.29 10.92
C GLU A 611 -13.82 27.19 12.10
N ARG A 612 -13.58 26.24 13.02
CA ARG A 612 -14.34 26.12 14.27
C ARG A 612 -14.15 27.35 15.18
N MET A 613 -12.96 27.97 15.18
CA MET A 613 -12.72 29.25 15.87
C MET A 613 -13.51 30.39 15.23
N LYS A 614 -13.42 30.60 13.91
CA LYS A 614 -14.20 31.66 13.22
C LYS A 614 -15.70 31.52 13.38
N ALA A 615 -16.22 30.28 13.35
CA ALA A 615 -17.64 30.03 13.60
C ALA A 615 -18.05 30.37 15.05
N LYS A 616 -17.14 30.23 16.02
CA LYS A 616 -17.37 30.57 17.43
C LYS A 616 -17.28 32.08 17.70
N GLU A 617 -16.39 32.78 16.99
CA GLU A 617 -16.31 34.24 16.99
C GLU A 617 -17.58 34.86 16.36
N ALA A 618 -18.02 34.34 15.21
CA ALA A 618 -19.26 34.79 14.55
C ALA A 618 -20.53 34.50 15.37
N ALA A 619 -20.52 33.48 16.23
CA ALA A 619 -21.60 33.19 17.18
C ALA A 619 -21.50 34.00 18.50
N GLY A 620 -20.42 34.77 18.69
CA GLY A 620 -20.12 35.50 19.93
C GLY A 620 -20.56 36.97 19.95
N GLN A 621 -21.27 37.45 18.93
CA GLN A 621 -21.79 38.82 18.88
C GLN A 621 -23.32 38.86 19.00
N LYS A 622 -23.80 38.88 20.25
CA LYS A 622 -25.10 39.42 20.68
C LYS A 622 -24.98 39.96 22.10
#